data_AF-A0AA40KMQ9-F1
#
_entry.id   AF-A0AA40KMQ9-F1
#
_cell.length_a   1.000
_cell.length_b   1.000
_cell.length_c   1.000
_cell.angle_alpha   90.00
_cell.angle_beta   90.00
_cell.angle_gamma   90.00
#
_symmetry.space_group_name_H-M   'P 1'
#
loop_
_entity.id
_entity.type
_entity.pdbx_description
1 polymer ?
#
loop_
_entity_poly.entity_id
_entity_poly.type
_entity_poly.pdbx_seq_one_letter_code
_entity_poly.pdbx_strand_id
1 'polypeptide(L)'
;MQMCIPGCSMASVFWHASGNNLISAAILFLLLCPLSSAECDQKFISTPDGPLNGTFYAPTLINPERDSKQCVYTFFAGPRQRVELIFTSFGLRGIPPE
;
A
#
# COMPACT_ATOMS: atom_id res chain seq x y z
N MET A 1 -14.29 7.25 -7.86
CA MET A 1 -13.49 6.10 -8.31
C MET A 1 -12.32 6.67 -9.09
N GLN A 2 -11.11 6.76 -8.51
CA GLN A 2 -9.88 7.01 -9.27
C GLN A 2 -8.68 6.56 -8.42
N MET A 3 -7.98 5.56 -8.95
CA MET A 3 -6.76 4.96 -8.42
C MET A 3 -5.61 5.97 -8.40
N CYS A 4 -4.83 5.98 -7.31
CA CYS A 4 -3.52 6.62 -7.26
C CYS A 4 -2.48 5.67 -7.87
N ILE A 5 -1.65 6.15 -8.80
CA ILE A 5 -0.48 5.44 -9.33
C ILE A 5 0.74 5.88 -8.52
N PRO A 6 1.57 4.96 -7.97
CA PRO A 6 2.94 5.33 -7.63
C PRO A 6 4.00 4.34 -8.16
N GLY A 7 4.96 4.89 -8.91
CA GLY A 7 6.39 4.56 -8.81
C GLY A 7 6.89 3.19 -9.28
N CYS A 8 7.17 3.03 -10.58
CA CYS A 8 8.11 2.00 -11.07
C CYS A 8 9.56 2.49 -10.96
N SER A 9 10.37 1.86 -10.10
CA SER A 9 11.83 2.05 -10.06
C SER A 9 12.48 1.27 -11.21
N MET A 10 13.34 1.94 -11.97
CA MET A 10 14.02 1.39 -13.15
C MET A 10 15.19 0.48 -12.75
N ALA A 11 15.18 -0.76 -13.24
CA ALA A 11 16.40 -1.55 -13.40
C ALA A 11 16.36 -2.24 -14.77
N SER A 12 17.07 -1.60 -15.70
CA SER A 12 17.79 -2.16 -16.86
C SER A 12 17.20 -3.39 -17.55
N VAL A 13 16.46 -3.18 -18.65
CA VAL A 13 16.35 -4.18 -19.73
C VAL A 13 16.81 -3.53 -21.03
N PHE A 14 18.11 -3.63 -21.27
CA PHE A 14 18.72 -3.38 -22.57
C PHE A 14 18.51 -4.64 -23.41
N TRP A 15 17.51 -4.69 -24.29
CA TRP A 15 17.52 -5.60 -25.44
C TRP A 15 16.80 -4.96 -26.63
N HIS A 16 17.60 -4.73 -27.68
CA HIS A 16 17.15 -4.41 -29.03
C HIS A 16 16.35 -5.58 -29.61
N ALA A 17 15.15 -5.32 -30.14
CA ALA A 17 14.63 -6.07 -31.28
C ALA A 17 13.53 -5.26 -32.00
N SER A 18 13.83 -4.96 -33.26
CA SER A 18 12.97 -4.35 -34.27
C SER A 18 11.71 -5.17 -34.55
N GLY A 19 10.54 -4.52 -34.62
CA GLY A 19 9.34 -5.09 -35.24
C GLY A 19 8.03 -4.60 -34.62
N ASN A 20 7.24 -3.85 -35.41
CA ASN A 20 5.91 -3.31 -35.08
C ASN A 20 4.97 -4.33 -34.40
N ASN A 21 4.80 -4.21 -33.06
CA ASN A 21 3.65 -4.76 -32.32
C ASN A 21 3.52 -4.17 -30.91
N LEU A 22 3.68 -2.85 -30.79
CA LEU A 22 3.76 -2.12 -29.51
C LEU A 22 2.50 -2.25 -28.64
N ILE A 23 1.34 -2.53 -29.23
CA ILE A 23 0.07 -2.62 -28.52
C ILE A 23 -0.03 -3.94 -27.72
N SER A 24 0.55 -5.03 -28.23
CA SER A 24 0.50 -6.35 -27.57
C SER A 24 1.43 -6.45 -26.36
N ALA A 25 2.63 -5.84 -26.46
CA ALA A 25 3.59 -5.81 -25.36
C ALA A 25 3.12 -4.96 -24.17
N ALA A 26 2.45 -3.83 -24.42
CA ALA A 26 1.95 -2.96 -23.36
C ALA A 26 0.85 -3.63 -22.49
N ILE A 27 -0.05 -4.39 -23.12
CA ILE A 27 -1.11 -5.14 -22.42
C ILE A 27 -0.52 -6.28 -21.57
N LEU A 28 0.50 -6.96 -22.09
CA LEU A 28 1.21 -8.02 -21.36
C LEU A 28 2.01 -7.44 -20.17
N PHE A 29 2.62 -6.26 -20.33
CA PHE A 29 3.31 -5.53 -19.25
C PHE A 29 2.36 -5.06 -18.13
N LEU A 30 1.11 -4.68 -18.46
CA LEU A 30 0.09 -4.30 -17.47
C LEU A 30 -0.38 -5.50 -16.63
N LEU A 31 -0.44 -6.69 -17.22
CA LEU A 31 -0.82 -7.94 -16.53
C LEU A 31 0.30 -8.51 -15.64
N LEU A 32 1.55 -8.10 -15.87
CA LEU A 32 2.74 -8.52 -15.12
C LEU A 32 3.05 -7.61 -13.93
N CYS A 33 2.29 -6.54 -13.71
CA CYS A 33 2.48 -5.68 -12.54
C CYS A 33 2.02 -6.45 -11.29
N PRO A 34 2.94 -6.84 -10.39
CA PRO A 34 2.53 -7.57 -9.21
C PRO A 34 1.71 -6.63 -8.33
N LEU A 35 0.50 -7.06 -7.97
CA LEU A 35 -0.37 -6.42 -6.98
C LEU A 35 0.22 -6.48 -5.54
N SER A 36 1.55 -6.57 -5.40
CA SER A 36 2.25 -6.91 -4.16
C SER A 36 2.27 -5.78 -3.13
N SER A 37 1.91 -4.54 -3.50
CA SER A 37 1.70 -3.45 -2.52
C SER A 37 0.30 -3.47 -1.90
N ALA A 38 -0.68 -4.18 -2.49
CA ALA A 38 -2.07 -4.09 -2.03
C ALA A 38 -2.45 -5.15 -0.97
N GLU A 39 -1.54 -6.02 -0.56
CA GLU A 39 -1.90 -7.15 0.31
C GLU A 39 -2.31 -6.70 1.73
N CYS A 40 -1.83 -5.54 2.19
CA CYS A 40 -2.17 -4.99 3.51
C CYS A 40 -2.32 -3.46 3.61
N ASP A 41 -2.10 -2.72 2.52
CA ASP A 41 -2.27 -1.26 2.52
C ASP A 41 -3.74 -0.89 2.72
N GLN A 42 -4.03 0.03 3.64
CA GLN A 42 -5.40 0.43 3.99
C GLN A 42 -5.57 1.94 3.99
N LYS A 43 -6.77 2.39 3.60
CA LYS A 43 -7.15 3.81 3.59
C LYS A 43 -8.44 4.03 4.37
N PHE A 44 -8.41 5.01 5.26
CA PHE A 44 -9.56 5.45 6.05
C PHE A 44 -9.88 6.88 5.66
N ILE A 45 -11.10 7.14 5.19
CA ILE A 45 -11.50 8.43 4.64
C ILE A 45 -12.77 8.89 5.36
N SER A 46 -12.68 10.02 6.06
CA SER A 46 -13.84 10.68 6.63
C SER A 46 -14.61 11.39 5.52
N THR A 47 -15.81 10.90 5.23
CA THR A 47 -16.74 11.54 4.29
C THR A 47 -17.96 12.08 5.04
N PRO A 48 -18.66 13.11 4.53
CA PRO A 48 -19.80 13.72 5.23
C PRO A 48 -20.89 12.74 5.65
N ASP A 49 -21.16 11.74 4.81
CA ASP A 49 -22.18 10.70 5.04
C ASP A 49 -21.56 9.34 5.43
N GLY A 50 -20.25 9.30 5.67
CA GLY A 50 -19.51 8.07 5.96
C GLY A 50 -19.07 7.95 7.42
N PRO A 51 -18.39 6.85 7.74
CA PRO A 51 -17.85 6.64 9.07
C PRO A 51 -16.75 7.66 9.37
N LEU A 52 -16.92 8.40 10.46
CA LEU A 52 -15.92 9.35 10.96
C LEU A 52 -14.78 8.64 11.72
N ASN A 53 -15.06 7.46 12.28
CA ASN A 53 -14.16 6.65 13.07
C ASN A 53 -14.02 5.26 12.46
N GLY A 54 -12.90 4.59 12.76
CA GLY A 54 -12.66 3.21 12.36
C GLY A 54 -11.62 2.55 13.24
N THR A 55 -11.42 1.25 13.01
CA THR A 55 -10.40 0.46 13.68
C THR A 55 -9.46 -0.12 12.65
N PHE A 56 -8.16 -0.05 12.91
CA PHE A 56 -7.12 -0.65 12.07
C PHE A 56 -6.37 -1.73 12.86
N TYR A 57 -5.90 -2.74 12.15
CA TYR A 57 -5.13 -3.85 12.72
C TYR A 57 -3.92 -4.15 11.84
N ALA A 58 -2.83 -4.58 12.47
CA ALA A 58 -1.71 -5.18 11.74
C ALA A 58 -2.20 -6.44 11.00
N PRO A 59 -1.66 -6.76 9.80
CA PRO A 59 -2.19 -7.83 8.95
C PRO A 59 -1.96 -9.22 9.56
N THR A 60 -0.90 -9.35 10.36
CA THR A 60 -0.60 -10.57 11.08
C THR A 60 -0.04 -10.20 12.44
N LEU A 61 -0.79 -10.49 13.49
CA LEU A 61 -0.34 -10.26 14.86
C LEU A 61 0.74 -11.27 15.29
N ILE A 62 0.73 -12.46 14.67
CA ILE A 62 1.68 -13.55 14.93
C ILE A 62 2.47 -13.81 13.65
N ASN A 63 3.77 -13.52 13.65
CA ASN A 63 4.64 -13.69 12.50
C ASN A 63 5.66 -14.83 12.75
N PRO A 64 5.27 -16.11 12.54
CA PRO A 64 6.12 -17.26 12.84
C PRO A 64 7.31 -17.38 11.88
N GLU A 65 7.08 -17.09 10.60
CA GLU A 65 8.10 -17.13 9.52
C GLU A 65 9.12 -15.98 9.63
N ARG A 66 8.90 -15.04 10.56
CA ARG A 66 9.75 -13.88 10.84
C ARG A 66 9.94 -12.90 9.67
N ASP A 67 9.16 -13.03 8.61
CA ASP A 67 9.25 -12.17 7.43
C ASP A 67 9.01 -10.70 7.75
N SER A 68 9.71 -9.82 7.03
CA SER A 68 9.40 -8.39 7.06
C SER A 68 8.25 -8.10 6.10
N LYS A 69 7.23 -7.38 6.58
CA LYS A 69 6.11 -6.91 5.77
C LYS A 69 6.03 -5.41 5.91
N GLN A 70 5.84 -4.73 4.78
CA GLN A 70 5.62 -3.29 4.75
C GLN A 70 4.15 -3.04 4.41
N CYS A 71 3.44 -2.35 5.29
CA CYS A 71 2.04 -1.98 5.12
C CYS A 71 1.89 -0.49 5.37
N VAL A 72 1.13 0.18 4.51
CA VAL A 72 0.89 1.61 4.56
C VAL A 72 -0.57 1.86 4.93
N TYR A 73 -0.77 2.48 6.09
CA TYR A 73 -2.08 2.92 6.57
C TYR A 73 -2.20 4.42 6.35
N THR A 74 -3.17 4.85 5.53
CA THR A 74 -3.39 6.27 5.22
C THR A 74 -4.73 6.75 5.76
N PHE A 75 -4.72 7.84 6.52
CA PHE A 75 -5.91 8.43 7.14
C PHE A 75 -6.18 9.82 6.56
N PHE A 76 -7.36 10.02 6.00
CA PHE A 76 -7.80 11.28 5.43
C PHE A 76 -8.91 11.89 6.30
N ALA A 77 -8.57 12.97 7.00
CA ALA A 77 -9.54 13.80 7.71
C ALA A 77 -10.29 14.72 6.73
N GLY A 78 -11.57 14.97 7.01
CA GLY A 78 -12.36 15.96 6.30
C GLY A 78 -12.00 17.40 6.69
N PRO A 79 -12.64 18.41 6.06
CA PRO A 79 -12.38 19.81 6.36
C PRO A 79 -12.60 20.12 7.84
N ARG A 80 -11.63 20.80 8.46
CA ARG A 80 -11.62 21.16 9.90
C ARG A 80 -11.66 19.97 10.87
N GLN A 81 -11.33 18.77 10.40
CA GLN A 81 -11.12 17.59 11.26
C GLN A 81 -9.63 17.33 11.46
N ARG A 82 -9.28 16.57 12.49
CA ARG A 82 -7.92 16.06 12.74
C ARG A 82 -8.01 14.54 12.92
N VAL A 83 -6.98 13.83 12.46
CA VAL A 83 -6.86 12.39 12.72
C VAL A 83 -6.28 12.20 14.11
N GLU A 84 -6.96 11.38 14.92
CA GLU A 84 -6.46 10.88 16.20
C GLU A 84 -6.26 9.37 16.08
N LEU A 85 -5.10 8.87 16.51
CA LEU A 85 -4.77 7.45 16.52
C LEU A 85 -4.59 6.97 17.95
N ILE A 86 -5.34 5.94 18.33
CA ILE A 86 -5.26 5.32 19.66
C ILE A 86 -4.82 3.88 19.48
N PHE A 87 -3.64 3.55 20.02
CA PHE A 87 -3.12 2.19 20.03
C PHE A 87 -3.57 1.49 21.31
N THR A 88 -4.41 0.46 21.18
CA THR A 88 -4.82 -0.38 22.31
C THR A 88 -3.81 -1.50 22.59
N SER A 89 -3.00 -1.85 21.59
CA SER A 89 -1.90 -2.81 21.70
C SER A 89 -0.82 -2.46 20.67
N PHE A 90 0.44 -2.57 21.08
CA PHE A 90 1.60 -2.32 20.22
C PHE A 90 2.75 -3.23 20.64
N GLY A 91 3.24 -4.05 19.72
CA GLY A 91 4.29 -5.02 20.00
C GLY A 91 5.12 -5.30 18.74
N LEU A 92 6.15 -4.49 18.52
CA LEU A 92 7.11 -4.70 17.45
C LEU A 92 8.38 -5.37 18.00
N ARG A 93 9.05 -6.16 17.15
CA ARG A 93 10.38 -6.68 17.45
C ARG A 93 11.37 -5.51 17.45
N GLY A 94 12.19 -5.39 18.48
CA GLY A 94 13.20 -4.34 18.58
C GLY A 94 13.52 -3.99 20.03
N ILE A 95 14.38 -3.00 20.21
CA ILE A 95 14.71 -2.43 21.52
C ILE A 95 13.86 -1.15 21.65
N PRO A 96 13.04 -1.00 22.70
CA PRO A 96 12.32 0.25 22.94
C PRO A 96 13.30 1.43 23.05
N PRO A 97 12.95 2.63 22.53
CA PRO A 97 13.76 3.81 22.77
C PRO A 97 13.79 4.15 24.28
N GLU A 98 14.94 4.64 24.76
CA GLU A 98 15.11 5.15 26.13
C GLU A 98 14.31 6.44 26.39
#